data_AF-A0A954L3F4-F1
#
_entry.id   AF-A0A954L3F4-F1
#
_cell.length_a   1.000
_cell.length_b   1.000
_cell.length_c   1.000
_cell.angle_alpha   90.00
_cell.angle_beta   90.00
_cell.angle_gamma   90.00
#
_symmetry.space_group_name_H-M   'P 1'
#
loop_
_entity.id
_entity.type
_entity.pdbx_description
1 polymer ?
#
loop_
_entity_poly.entity_id
_entity_poly.type
_entity_poly.pdbx_seq_one_letter_code
_entity_poly.pdbx_strand_id
1 'polypeptide(L)'
;HHSLKEDQWKVRDYDKKPGELYLNLSSLWVVSHALNAVNPDLSSKLAQLLRPLHDLYKSGEASEQLSRISRFLSGDVTKALSSLTYSDQELLKLLRAMSTYATTPHFQYEDAEQILMGMSSILASSPDLQSRYGDDLKDLYTALRDDEAFVAEDFTTAANTFRKRIH
;
A
#
# COMPACT_ATOMS: atom_id res chain seq x y z
N HIS A 1 -17.22 -24.34 9.37
CA HIS A 1 -18.29 -24.01 8.40
C HIS A 1 -19.00 -22.72 8.81
N HIS A 2 -18.57 -21.58 8.28
CA HIS A 2 -19.43 -20.45 7.92
C HIS A 2 -18.80 -19.84 6.67
N SER A 3 -19.23 -20.37 5.52
CA SER A 3 -18.92 -19.86 4.20
C SER A 3 -19.57 -18.48 4.07
N LEU A 4 -18.77 -17.48 3.71
CA LEU A 4 -19.25 -16.16 3.31
C LEU A 4 -20.23 -16.35 2.15
N LYS A 5 -21.43 -15.76 2.25
CA LYS A 5 -22.53 -15.93 1.29
C LYS A 5 -22.14 -15.44 -0.10
N GLU A 6 -22.60 -16.13 -1.14
CA GLU A 6 -22.37 -15.87 -2.58
C GLU A 6 -22.55 -14.41 -3.03
N ASP A 7 -23.34 -13.61 -2.31
CA ASP A 7 -23.57 -12.20 -2.68
C ASP A 7 -22.42 -11.26 -2.26
N GLN A 8 -21.50 -11.69 -1.39
CA GLN A 8 -20.24 -10.97 -1.12
C GLN A 8 -19.14 -11.28 -2.16
N TRP A 9 -19.32 -12.32 -2.97
CA TRP A 9 -18.42 -12.67 -4.08
C TRP A 9 -18.71 -11.89 -5.35
N LYS A 10 -19.95 -11.43 -5.56
CA LYS A 10 -20.38 -10.73 -6.80
C LYS A 10 -19.81 -9.31 -7.00
N VAL A 11 -19.04 -8.78 -6.04
CA VAL A 11 -18.33 -7.50 -6.17
C VAL A 11 -16.81 -7.71 -6.39
N ARG A 12 -16.34 -8.97 -6.37
CA ARG A 12 -14.91 -9.33 -6.50
C ARG A 12 -14.58 -9.88 -7.88
N ASP A 13 -15.11 -9.26 -8.93
CA ASP A 13 -14.67 -9.56 -10.29
C ASP A 13 -13.55 -8.58 -10.66
N TYR A 14 -12.31 -9.02 -10.49
CA TYR A 14 -11.14 -8.37 -11.07
C TYR A 14 -10.47 -9.40 -11.96
N ASP A 15 -10.49 -9.11 -13.27
CA ASP A 15 -10.19 -9.97 -14.41
C ASP A 15 -8.69 -10.36 -14.51
N LYS A 16 -8.18 -10.98 -13.43
CA LYS A 16 -7.00 -11.84 -13.26
C LYS A 16 -5.70 -11.44 -13.97
N LYS A 17 -4.86 -10.64 -13.29
CA LYS A 17 -3.38 -10.76 -13.33
C LYS A 17 -2.74 -10.37 -11.97
N PRO A 18 -1.97 -11.26 -11.33
CA PRO A 18 -1.13 -10.90 -10.18
C PRO A 18 -0.13 -9.79 -10.54
N GLY A 19 0.11 -8.83 -9.64
CA GLY A 19 1.12 -7.78 -9.81
C GLY A 19 0.70 -6.49 -10.53
N GLU A 20 -0.58 -6.31 -10.86
CA GLU A 20 -1.10 -5.02 -11.36
C GLU A 20 -1.56 -4.12 -10.20
N LEU A 21 -1.07 -2.87 -10.16
CA LEU A 21 -1.38 -1.91 -9.11
C LEU A 21 -2.75 -1.27 -9.40
N TYR A 22 -3.82 -1.87 -8.87
CA TYR A 22 -5.18 -1.34 -8.97
C TYR A 22 -5.52 -0.41 -7.81
N LEU A 23 -6.30 0.63 -8.11
CA LEU A 23 -6.77 1.58 -7.10
C LEU A 23 -7.88 0.94 -6.25
N ASN A 24 -7.48 0.13 -5.28
CA ASN A 24 -8.33 -0.45 -4.24
C ASN A 24 -8.09 0.26 -2.89
N LEU A 25 -8.85 -0.11 -1.86
CA LEU A 25 -8.72 0.49 -0.53
C LEU A 25 -7.28 0.35 0.00
N SER A 26 -6.67 -0.82 -0.18
CA SER A 26 -5.29 -1.14 0.21
C SER A 26 -4.28 -0.16 -0.39
N SER A 27 -4.35 0.04 -1.71
CA SER A 27 -3.48 0.96 -2.44
C SER A 27 -3.67 2.41 -1.99
N LEU A 28 -4.91 2.84 -1.70
CA LEU A 28 -5.19 4.19 -1.19
C LEU A 28 -4.58 4.42 0.19
N TRP A 29 -4.62 3.41 1.06
CA TRP A 29 -3.98 3.47 2.37
C TRP A 29 -2.46 3.50 2.27
N VAL A 30 -1.86 2.70 1.38
CA VAL A 30 -0.41 2.71 1.08
C VAL A 30 0.00 4.09 0.58
N VAL A 31 -0.72 4.66 -0.39
CA VAL A 31 -0.47 6.00 -0.92
C VAL A 31 -0.60 7.06 0.18
N SER A 32 -1.61 6.97 1.05
CA SER A 32 -1.77 7.91 2.17
C SER A 32 -0.60 7.87 3.14
N HIS A 33 -0.10 6.67 3.48
CA HIS A 33 1.05 6.52 4.38
C HIS A 33 2.35 7.00 3.72
N ALA A 34 2.55 6.70 2.44
CA ALA A 34 3.70 7.18 1.67
C ALA A 34 3.69 8.71 1.58
N LEU A 35 2.54 9.31 1.23
CA LEU A 35 2.37 10.77 1.20
C LEU A 35 2.64 11.39 2.57
N ASN A 36 2.22 10.76 3.66
CA ASN A 36 2.48 11.32 5.00
C ASN A 36 3.98 11.46 5.29
N ALA A 37 4.82 10.61 4.71
CA ALA A 37 6.27 10.66 4.91
C ALA A 37 6.96 11.74 4.06
N VAL A 38 6.44 12.06 2.86
CA VAL A 38 7.09 12.97 1.90
C VAL A 38 6.39 14.32 1.73
N ASN A 39 5.07 14.36 1.89
CA ASN A 39 4.25 15.54 1.76
C ASN A 39 2.98 15.41 2.63
N PRO A 40 3.08 15.76 3.93
CA PRO A 40 1.97 15.66 4.87
C PRO A 40 0.71 16.44 4.46
N ASP A 41 0.87 17.54 3.72
CA ASP A 41 -0.26 18.34 3.25
C ASP A 41 -1.08 17.58 2.19
N LEU A 42 -0.41 16.92 1.24
CA LEU A 42 -1.08 16.05 0.26
C LEU A 42 -1.72 14.84 0.93
N SER A 43 -1.09 14.27 1.96
CA SER A 43 -1.67 13.19 2.77
C SER A 43 -2.96 13.64 3.48
N SER A 44 -2.93 14.81 4.13
CA SER A 44 -4.09 15.41 4.79
C SER A 44 -5.23 15.65 3.80
N LYS A 45 -4.92 16.16 2.61
CA LYS A 45 -5.90 16.35 1.53
C LYS A 45 -6.47 15.02 1.03
N LEU A 46 -5.65 13.98 0.87
CA LEU A 46 -6.14 12.64 0.53
C LEU A 46 -7.09 12.11 1.61
N ALA A 47 -6.72 12.23 2.89
CA ALA A 47 -7.55 11.79 4.00
C ALA A 47 -8.91 12.51 4.02
N GLN A 48 -8.95 13.82 3.73
CA GLN A 48 -10.19 14.57 3.59
C GLN A 48 -11.07 14.07 2.44
N LEU A 49 -10.46 13.66 1.32
CA LEU A 49 -11.17 13.06 0.19
C LEU A 49 -11.67 11.63 0.51
N LEU A 50 -10.98 10.88 1.36
CA LEU A 50 -11.39 9.52 1.73
C LEU A 50 -12.51 9.50 2.77
N ARG A 51 -12.56 10.46 3.70
CA ARG A 51 -13.57 10.52 4.78
C ARG A 51 -15.02 10.31 4.32
N PRO A 52 -15.55 11.02 3.31
CA PRO A 52 -16.94 10.86 2.91
C PRO A 52 -17.20 9.58 2.09
N LEU A 53 -16.16 8.87 1.66
CA LEU A 53 -16.30 7.76 0.71
C LEU A 53 -17.14 6.62 1.27
N HIS A 54 -17.02 6.32 2.56
CA HIS A 54 -17.81 5.27 3.21
C HIS A 54 -19.31 5.56 3.19
N ASP A 55 -19.69 6.79 3.50
CA ASP A 55 -21.10 7.19 3.55
C ASP A 55 -21.69 7.32 2.14
N LEU A 56 -20.93 7.88 1.19
CA LEU A 56 -21.32 7.97 -0.21
C LEU A 56 -21.40 6.59 -0.88
N TYR A 57 -20.57 5.64 -0.48
CA TYR A 57 -20.65 4.27 -0.99
C TYR A 57 -21.95 3.60 -0.54
N LYS A 58 -22.35 3.79 0.73
CA LYS A 58 -23.62 3.28 1.25
C LYS A 58 -24.85 3.88 0.57
N SER A 59 -24.78 5.15 0.15
CA SER A 59 -25.89 5.82 -0.55
C SER A 59 -25.87 5.63 -2.07
N GLY A 60 -24.85 4.98 -2.63
CA GLY A 60 -24.70 4.77 -4.08
C GLY A 60 -24.17 5.99 -4.84
N GLU A 61 -23.66 7.00 -4.14
CA GLU A 61 -23.22 8.29 -4.68
C GLU A 61 -21.68 8.44 -4.74
N ALA A 62 -20.93 7.35 -4.53
CA ALA A 62 -19.47 7.38 -4.47
C ALA A 62 -18.76 7.76 -5.80
N SER A 63 -19.44 7.68 -6.95
CA SER A 63 -18.81 7.84 -8.27
C SER A 63 -18.13 9.21 -8.46
N GLU A 64 -18.77 10.29 -8.02
CA GLU A 64 -18.18 11.63 -8.13
C GLU A 64 -16.96 11.76 -7.20
N GLN A 65 -17.05 11.20 -6.00
CA GLN A 65 -15.96 11.24 -5.02
C GLN A 65 -14.76 10.42 -5.47
N LEU A 66 -14.97 9.23 -6.05
CA LEU A 66 -13.92 8.44 -6.69
C LEU A 66 -13.26 9.20 -7.84
N SER A 67 -14.05 9.91 -8.64
CA SER A 67 -13.53 10.77 -9.72
C SER A 67 -12.71 11.97 -9.18
N ARG A 68 -13.05 12.49 -8.00
CA ARG A 68 -12.25 13.53 -7.31
C ARG A 68 -10.94 12.97 -6.77
N ILE A 69 -10.97 11.78 -6.14
CA ILE A 69 -9.79 11.07 -5.65
C ILE A 69 -8.84 10.76 -6.83
N SER A 70 -9.36 10.18 -7.91
CA SER A 70 -8.58 9.86 -9.10
C SER A 70 -7.88 11.09 -9.67
N ARG A 71 -8.61 12.20 -9.88
CA ARG A 71 -8.02 13.47 -10.35
C ARG A 71 -6.97 14.05 -9.40
N PHE A 72 -7.20 13.96 -8.10
CA PHE A 72 -6.23 14.40 -7.11
C PHE A 72 -4.93 13.58 -7.18
N LEU A 73 -5.04 12.25 -7.30
CA LEU A 73 -3.89 11.36 -7.39
C LEU A 73 -3.14 11.51 -8.71
N SER A 74 -3.84 11.48 -9.86
CA SER A 74 -3.22 11.57 -11.18
C SER A 74 -2.76 12.98 -11.55
N GLY A 75 -3.29 14.01 -10.88
CA GLY A 75 -3.01 15.41 -11.14
C GLY A 75 -2.10 16.02 -10.07
N ASP A 76 -2.68 16.43 -8.96
CA ASP A 76 -2.00 17.19 -7.90
C ASP A 76 -0.82 16.41 -7.33
N VAL A 77 -1.03 15.12 -6.98
CA VAL A 77 0.02 14.28 -6.40
C VAL A 77 1.11 13.98 -7.43
N THR A 78 0.76 13.45 -8.61
CA THR A 78 1.77 13.17 -9.65
C THR A 78 2.58 14.42 -10.00
N LYS A 79 1.93 15.58 -10.18
CA LYS A 79 2.64 16.83 -10.48
C LYS A 79 3.58 17.25 -9.36
N ALA A 80 3.12 17.19 -8.10
CA ALA A 80 3.94 17.57 -6.96
C ALA A 80 5.15 16.65 -6.73
N LEU A 81 5.01 15.35 -7.01
CA LEU A 81 6.07 14.36 -6.75
C LEU A 81 6.98 14.12 -7.96
N SER A 82 6.51 14.36 -9.19
CA SER A 82 7.25 14.08 -10.43
C SER A 82 8.55 14.90 -10.59
N SER A 83 8.64 16.05 -9.93
CA SER A 83 9.82 16.91 -9.96
C SER A 83 10.78 16.69 -8.78
N LEU A 84 10.45 15.77 -7.86
CA LEU A 84 11.26 15.52 -6.68
C LEU A 84 12.25 14.39 -6.96
N THR A 85 13.53 14.70 -6.78
CA THR A 85 14.56 13.67 -6.59
C THR A 85 14.64 13.37 -5.10
N TYR A 86 14.34 12.14 -4.72
CA TYR A 86 14.47 11.72 -3.33
C TYR A 86 15.90 11.30 -3.02
N SER A 87 16.44 11.83 -1.93
CA SER A 87 17.67 11.33 -1.34
C SER A 87 17.47 9.95 -0.73
N ASP A 88 18.55 9.18 -0.54
CA ASP A 88 18.50 7.89 0.18
C ASP A 88 17.90 8.02 1.58
N GLN A 89 18.08 9.17 2.25
CA GLN A 89 17.48 9.42 3.55
C GLN A 89 15.94 9.54 3.47
N GLU A 90 15.42 10.16 2.42
CA GLU A 90 13.98 10.28 2.19
C GLU A 90 13.37 8.95 1.76
N LEU A 91 14.07 8.20 0.89
CA LEU A 91 13.70 6.84 0.52
C LEU A 91 13.71 5.91 1.74
N LEU A 92 14.70 6.02 2.63
CA LEU A 92 14.73 5.27 3.88
C LEU A 92 13.59 5.65 4.82
N LYS A 93 13.20 6.93 4.90
CA LYS A 93 12.01 7.36 5.65
C LYS A 93 10.73 6.76 5.08
N LEU A 94 10.59 6.73 3.76
CA LEU A 94 9.47 6.07 3.07
C LEU A 94 9.44 4.57 3.38
N LEU A 95 10.59 3.90 3.28
CA LEU A 95 10.72 2.47 3.58
C LEU A 95 10.35 2.16 5.04
N ARG A 96 10.78 3.01 5.99
CA ARG A 96 10.39 2.94 7.41
C ARG A 96 8.89 3.09 7.62
N ALA A 97 8.26 4.05 6.95
CA ALA A 97 6.81 4.22 7.02
C ALA A 97 6.07 2.98 6.48
N MET A 98 6.49 2.43 5.34
CA MET A 98 5.88 1.24 4.75
C MET A 98 6.07 -0.01 5.62
N SER A 99 7.28 -0.23 6.14
CA SER A 99 7.54 -1.37 7.05
C SER A 99 6.76 -1.28 8.36
N THR A 100 6.53 -0.07 8.87
CA THR A 100 5.68 0.13 10.06
C THR A 100 4.26 -0.31 9.77
N TYR A 101 3.74 0.07 8.60
CA TYR A 101 2.40 -0.35 8.20
C TYR A 101 2.31 -1.87 7.99
N ALA A 102 3.33 -2.51 7.42
CA ALA A 102 3.41 -3.97 7.26
C ALA A 102 3.33 -4.75 8.60
N THR A 103 3.45 -4.08 9.75
CA THR A 103 3.32 -4.70 11.08
C THR A 103 1.92 -4.56 11.70
N THR A 104 0.96 -3.97 10.99
CA THR A 104 -0.44 -3.85 11.42
C THR A 104 -1.08 -5.25 11.50
N PRO A 105 -1.80 -5.60 12.57
CA PRO A 105 -2.47 -6.91 12.64
C PRO A 105 -3.59 -7.04 11.60
N HIS A 106 -3.92 -8.29 11.25
CA HIS A 106 -5.03 -8.66 10.35
C HIS A 106 -4.91 -8.20 8.90
N PHE A 107 -3.69 -8.22 8.34
CA PHE A 107 -3.50 -8.04 6.90
C PHE A 107 -4.34 -9.02 6.08
N GLN A 108 -4.91 -8.54 4.98
CA GLN A 108 -5.28 -9.40 3.86
C GLN A 108 -4.06 -9.59 2.94
N TYR A 109 -4.08 -10.64 2.13
CA TYR A 109 -3.00 -10.94 1.19
C TYR A 109 -2.70 -9.74 0.28
N GLU A 110 -3.74 -9.12 -0.25
CA GLU A 110 -3.63 -8.00 -1.18
C GLU A 110 -3.02 -6.76 -0.51
N ASP A 111 -3.40 -6.50 0.74
CA ASP A 111 -2.82 -5.42 1.54
C ASP A 111 -1.30 -5.63 1.71
N ALA A 112 -0.89 -6.87 2.01
CA ALA A 112 0.50 -7.24 2.21
C ALA A 112 1.31 -7.18 0.90
N GLU A 113 0.73 -7.67 -0.20
CA GLU A 113 1.31 -7.61 -1.55
C GLU A 113 1.56 -6.15 -1.98
N GLN A 114 0.57 -5.27 -1.84
CA GLN A 114 0.69 -3.88 -2.27
C GLN A 114 1.77 -3.13 -1.47
N ILE A 115 1.92 -3.42 -0.18
CA ILE A 115 3.02 -2.86 0.61
C ILE A 115 4.36 -3.37 0.10
N LEU A 116 4.49 -4.66 -0.17
CA LEU A 116 5.76 -5.22 -0.66
C LEU A 116 6.14 -4.69 -2.03
N MET A 117 5.18 -4.52 -2.93
CA MET A 117 5.40 -3.85 -4.21
C MET A 117 5.88 -2.41 -4.01
N GLY A 118 5.28 -1.68 -3.06
CA GLY A 118 5.73 -0.34 -2.69
C GLY A 118 7.15 -0.31 -2.13
N MET A 119 7.46 -1.19 -1.19
CA MET A 119 8.81 -1.33 -0.60
C MET A 119 9.85 -1.72 -1.66
N SER A 120 9.52 -2.66 -2.54
CA SER A 120 10.36 -3.07 -3.66
C SER A 120 10.65 -1.92 -4.61
N SER A 121 9.65 -1.09 -4.91
CA SER A 121 9.82 0.08 -5.77
C SER A 121 10.73 1.13 -5.14
N ILE A 122 10.64 1.34 -3.81
CA ILE A 122 11.53 2.23 -3.07
C ILE A 122 12.97 1.72 -3.12
N LEU A 123 13.21 0.43 -2.85
CA LEU A 123 14.56 -0.13 -2.90
C LEU A 123 15.13 -0.09 -4.31
N ALA A 124 14.35 -0.44 -5.34
CA ALA A 124 14.78 -0.36 -6.74
C ALA A 124 15.16 1.06 -7.18
N SER A 125 14.64 2.10 -6.49
CA SER A 125 14.97 3.50 -6.76
C SER A 125 16.30 3.95 -6.13
N SER A 126 16.95 3.12 -5.30
CA SER A 126 18.25 3.41 -4.68
C SER A 126 19.15 2.16 -4.65
N PRO A 127 20.20 2.10 -5.48
CA PRO A 127 21.16 0.98 -5.48
C PRO A 127 21.78 0.70 -4.11
N ASP A 128 22.02 1.76 -3.32
CA ASP A 128 22.60 1.66 -1.98
C ASP A 128 21.64 1.01 -0.99
N LEU A 129 20.36 1.41 -1.00
CA LEU A 129 19.34 0.77 -0.17
C LEU A 129 19.03 -0.65 -0.62
N GLN A 130 18.97 -0.90 -1.93
CA GLN A 130 18.78 -2.23 -2.51
C GLN A 130 19.89 -3.19 -2.07
N SER A 131 21.15 -2.73 -2.08
CA SER A 131 22.30 -3.52 -1.63
C SER A 131 22.22 -3.85 -0.13
N ARG A 132 21.71 -2.93 0.69
CA ARG A 132 21.63 -3.09 2.15
C ARG A 132 20.45 -3.95 2.61
N TYR A 133 19.29 -3.84 1.96
CA TYR A 133 18.02 -4.38 2.46
C TYR A 133 17.28 -5.27 1.45
N GLY A 134 17.84 -5.47 0.25
CA GLY A 134 17.19 -6.24 -0.81
C GLY A 134 17.00 -7.72 -0.43
N ASP A 135 17.91 -8.30 0.35
CA ASP A 135 17.76 -9.67 0.84
C ASP A 135 16.71 -9.77 1.95
N ASP A 136 16.66 -8.80 2.88
CA ASP A 136 15.59 -8.75 3.90
C ASP A 136 14.19 -8.62 3.24
N LEU A 137 14.08 -7.95 2.07
CA LEU A 137 12.84 -7.87 1.31
C LEU A 137 12.43 -9.23 0.71
N LYS A 138 13.38 -10.10 0.33
CA LYS A 138 13.07 -11.45 -0.17
C LYS A 138 12.45 -12.33 0.92
N ASP A 139 12.86 -12.16 2.18
CA ASP A 139 12.27 -12.86 3.31
C ASP A 139 10.78 -12.47 3.48
N LEU A 140 10.45 -11.20 3.23
CA LEU A 140 9.06 -10.76 3.24
C LEU A 140 8.25 -11.36 2.09
N TYR A 141 8.79 -11.40 0.87
CA TYR A 141 8.12 -12.08 -0.26
C TYR A 141 7.94 -13.58 -0.01
N THR A 142 8.89 -14.21 0.69
CA THR A 142 8.77 -15.61 1.10
C THR A 142 7.64 -15.81 2.11
N ALA A 143 7.45 -14.85 3.02
CA ALA A 143 6.36 -14.86 4.00
C ALA A 143 4.99 -14.52 3.37
N LEU A 144 4.96 -13.73 2.29
CA LEU A 144 3.73 -13.41 1.55
C LEU A 144 3.10 -14.67 0.92
N ARG A 145 3.91 -15.58 0.39
CA ARG A 145 3.43 -16.78 -0.33
C ARG A 145 2.42 -16.41 -1.43
N ASP A 146 1.46 -17.30 -1.72
CA ASP A 146 0.29 -17.03 -2.56
C ASP A 146 -0.95 -16.73 -1.71
N ASP A 147 -2.04 -16.35 -2.36
CA ASP A 147 -3.31 -15.97 -1.72
C ASP A 147 -3.92 -17.12 -0.91
N GLU A 148 -3.78 -18.36 -1.36
CA GLU A 148 -4.30 -19.56 -0.68
C GLU A 148 -3.49 -19.94 0.57
N ALA A 149 -2.17 -19.71 0.57
CA ALA A 149 -1.26 -20.10 1.64
C ALA A 149 -0.85 -18.95 2.57
N PHE A 150 -1.37 -17.74 2.35
CA PHE A 150 -1.06 -16.56 3.14
C PHE A 150 -1.50 -16.70 4.60
N VAL A 151 -0.56 -16.39 5.51
CA VAL A 151 -0.80 -16.34 6.95
C VAL A 151 -0.35 -14.97 7.46
N ALA A 152 -1.31 -14.18 7.92
CA ALA A 152 -1.07 -12.78 8.33
C ALA A 152 -0.04 -12.68 9.47
N GLU A 153 -0.02 -13.64 10.39
CA GLU A 153 0.92 -13.69 11.51
C GLU A 153 2.36 -13.97 11.07
N ASP A 154 2.55 -14.88 10.10
CA ASP A 154 3.86 -15.18 9.52
C ASP A 154 4.41 -13.93 8.81
N PHE A 155 3.57 -13.29 7.99
CA PHE A 155 3.92 -12.04 7.31
C PHE A 155 4.25 -10.93 8.31
N THR A 156 3.42 -10.73 9.33
CA THR A 156 3.63 -9.71 10.37
C THR A 156 4.94 -9.96 11.13
N THR A 157 5.30 -11.22 11.36
CA THR A 157 6.57 -11.59 12.01
C THR A 157 7.77 -11.24 11.14
N ALA A 158 7.70 -11.55 9.85
CA ALA A 158 8.74 -11.16 8.89
C ALA A 158 8.84 -9.63 8.78
N ALA A 159 7.71 -8.92 8.69
CA ALA A 159 7.63 -7.46 8.65
C ALA A 159 8.27 -6.80 9.88
N ASN A 160 8.02 -7.36 11.08
CA ASN A 160 8.66 -6.89 12.31
C ASN A 160 10.18 -7.09 12.30
N THR A 161 10.66 -8.17 11.69
CA THR A 161 12.09 -8.45 11.54
C THR A 161 12.75 -7.44 10.60
N PHE A 162 12.14 -7.21 9.43
CA PHE A 162 12.58 -6.19 8.47
C PHE A 162 12.59 -4.79 9.11
N ARG A 163 11.51 -4.42 9.80
CA ARG A 163 11.40 -3.11 10.47
C ARG A 163 12.54 -2.87 11.47
N LYS A 164 12.92 -3.88 12.25
CA LYS A 164 14.04 -3.78 13.20
C LYS A 164 15.41 -3.58 12.53
N ARG A 165 15.57 -4.02 11.28
CA ARG A 165 16.83 -3.84 10.51
C ARG A 165 17.00 -2.44 9.97
N ILE A 166 15.91 -1.79 9.59
CA ILE A 166 15.95 -0.49 8.92
C ILE A 166 15.80 0.69 9.88
N HIS A 167 15.33 0.47 11.11
CA HIS A 167 15.20 1.48 12.17
C HIS A 167 16.46 1.57 13.02
#